data_AF-G6XL72-F1
#
_entry.id   AF-G6XL72-F1
#
_cell.length_a   1.000
_cell.length_b   1.000
_cell.length_c   1.000
_cell.angle_alpha   90.00
_cell.angle_beta   90.00
_cell.angle_gamma   90.00
#
_symmetry.space_group_name_H-M   'P 1'
#
loop_
_entity.id
_entity.type
_entity.pdbx_description
1 polymer ?
#
loop_
_entity_poly.entity_id
_entity_poly.type
_entity_poly.pdbx_seq_one_letter_code
_entity_poly.pdbx_strand_id
1 'polypeptide(L)'
;MNNGFDNLADSWIEGGKRLWIKPATVSNNLVGGWYVPDSYYLKTASNISATIHLQATGDLQSTNSTDNVSGLHGDGHGNWNTTTDTVGGGSLKEASYTLATLPTTNEQDGSHLWCSDCTLNGISGVEAYWHSSSKWTDSQNNTLGN
;
A
#
# COMPACT_ATOMS: atom_id res chain seq x y z
N MET A 1 -41.41 -4.23 13.80
CA MET A 1 -40.20 -4.84 14.39
C MET A 1 -39.05 -3.93 14.00
N ASN A 2 -38.34 -3.39 14.99
CA ASN A 2 -37.28 -2.41 14.78
C ASN A 2 -35.99 -3.18 14.47
N ASN A 3 -35.44 -3.05 13.25
CA ASN A 3 -34.34 -3.90 12.76
C ASN A 3 -32.95 -3.51 13.29
N GLY A 4 -32.85 -2.98 14.52
CA GLY A 4 -31.62 -2.96 15.30
C GLY A 4 -30.35 -2.43 14.61
N PHE A 5 -30.47 -1.50 13.65
CA PHE A 5 -29.31 -0.81 13.10
C PHE A 5 -28.97 0.37 14.01
N ASP A 6 -27.99 0.14 14.87
CA ASP A 6 -27.42 1.15 15.74
C ASP A 6 -26.69 2.19 14.87
N ASN A 7 -27.36 3.29 14.54
CA ASN A 7 -26.79 4.46 13.84
C ASN A 7 -25.69 5.18 14.66
N LEU A 8 -25.30 4.63 15.81
CA LEU A 8 -24.34 5.18 16.76
C LEU A 8 -23.04 4.37 16.85
N ALA A 9 -22.89 3.27 16.10
CA ALA A 9 -21.65 2.49 16.10
C ALA A 9 -20.66 3.05 15.06
N ASP A 10 -19.41 3.30 15.48
CA ASP A 10 -18.31 3.79 14.62
C ASP A 10 -18.00 2.83 13.46
N SER A 11 -18.48 1.58 13.53
CA SER A 11 -18.42 0.62 12.44
C SER A 11 -19.67 -0.26 12.37
N TRP A 12 -20.19 -0.52 11.18
CA TRP A 12 -21.26 -1.51 10.96
C TRP A 12 -21.04 -2.35 9.69
N ILE A 13 -21.59 -3.56 9.66
CA ILE A 13 -21.53 -4.47 8.51
C ILE A 13 -22.85 -4.38 7.75
N GLU A 14 -22.80 -4.02 6.47
CA GLU A 14 -23.97 -3.97 5.60
C GLU A 14 -23.96 -5.16 4.63
N GLY A 15 -25.09 -5.88 4.56
CA GLY A 15 -25.30 -6.96 3.59
C GLY A 15 -24.29 -8.11 3.67
N GLY A 16 -23.56 -8.24 4.79
CA GLY A 16 -22.54 -9.28 5.02
C GLY A 16 -21.27 -9.16 4.16
N LYS A 17 -21.07 -8.03 3.45
CA LYS A 17 -20.00 -7.91 2.45
C LYS A 17 -19.15 -6.65 2.55
N ARG A 18 -19.62 -5.63 3.27
CA ARG A 18 -18.93 -4.34 3.40
C ARG A 18 -18.92 -3.91 4.87
N LEU A 19 -17.73 -3.67 5.41
CA LEU A 19 -17.54 -2.99 6.68
C LEU A 19 -17.40 -1.49 6.39
N TRP A 20 -18.30 -0.68 6.95
CA TRP A 20 -18.17 0.77 6.92
C TRP A 20 -17.59 1.24 8.24
N ILE A 21 -16.57 2.09 8.19
CA ILE A 21 -16.14 2.93 9.32
C ILE A 21 -16.59 4.33 8.96
N LYS A 22 -17.56 4.85 9.72
CA LYS A 22 -18.06 6.21 9.54
C LYS A 22 -17.77 6.96 10.82
N PRO A 23 -16.66 7.71 10.90
CA PRO A 23 -16.46 8.64 11.98
C PRO A 23 -17.70 9.52 12.11
N ALA A 24 -18.44 9.41 13.20
CA ALA A 24 -19.25 10.55 13.59
C ALA A 24 -18.24 11.67 13.83
N THR A 25 -18.32 12.77 13.08
CA THR A 25 -17.55 13.97 13.38
C THR A 25 -18.09 14.50 14.70
N VAL A 26 -17.60 13.95 15.81
CA VAL A 26 -17.76 14.55 17.13
C VAL A 26 -17.07 15.91 17.06
N SER A 27 -17.67 16.92 17.67
CA SER A 27 -17.26 18.34 17.62
C SER A 27 -15.86 18.64 18.17
N ASN A 28 -15.08 17.60 18.47
CA ASN A 28 -13.72 17.61 19.00
C ASN A 28 -12.66 17.13 17.98
N ASN A 29 -12.99 17.04 16.69
CA ASN A 29 -12.08 16.62 15.61
C ASN A 29 -11.52 15.19 15.71
N LEU A 30 -12.17 14.29 16.45
CA LEU A 30 -11.77 12.88 16.44
C LEU A 30 -12.28 12.18 15.18
N VAL A 31 -11.40 11.42 14.53
CA VAL A 31 -11.72 10.55 13.40
C VAL A 31 -11.72 9.09 13.86
N GLY A 32 -12.80 8.36 13.56
CA GLY A 32 -12.90 6.92 13.78
C GLY A 32 -11.91 6.20 12.88
N GLY A 33 -11.03 5.40 13.48
CA GLY A 33 -10.01 4.63 12.79
C GLY A 33 -9.57 3.43 13.61
N TRP A 34 -8.84 2.50 13.00
CA TRP A 34 -8.21 1.40 13.71
C TRP A 34 -6.84 1.84 14.21
N TYR A 35 -6.76 2.14 15.50
CA TYR A 35 -5.49 2.35 16.17
C TYR A 35 -5.02 1.03 16.78
N VAL A 36 -3.91 0.52 16.27
CA VAL A 36 -3.31 -0.74 16.72
C VAL A 36 -1.94 -0.42 17.32
N PRO A 37 -1.76 -0.48 18.65
CA PRO A 37 -0.60 0.09 19.34
C PRO A 37 0.73 -0.68 19.18
N ASP A 38 0.69 -1.88 18.59
CA ASP A 38 1.82 -2.81 18.45
C ASP A 38 1.94 -3.32 16.98
N SER A 39 2.63 -4.45 16.78
CA SER A 39 2.74 -5.11 15.48
C SER A 39 1.47 -5.88 15.13
N TYR A 40 0.66 -5.33 14.24
CA TYR A 40 -0.56 -5.98 13.74
C TYR A 40 -0.57 -6.01 12.22
N TYR A 41 -1.26 -7.00 11.66
CA TYR A 41 -1.47 -7.11 10.22
C TYR A 41 -2.97 -7.05 9.92
N LEU A 42 -3.35 -6.28 8.91
CA LEU A 42 -4.67 -6.40 8.30
C LEU A 42 -4.60 -7.53 7.26
N LYS A 43 -5.14 -8.71 7.58
CA LYS A 43 -5.20 -9.85 6.66
C LYS A 43 -6.53 -9.88 5.95
N THR A 44 -6.50 -9.75 4.63
CA THR A 44 -7.65 -9.98 3.76
C THR A 44 -7.43 -11.26 2.96
N ALA A 45 -8.47 -12.09 2.83
CA ALA A 45 -8.45 -13.28 1.98
C ALA A 45 -9.52 -13.13 0.90
N SER A 46 -9.15 -13.35 -0.36
CA SER A 46 -10.07 -13.38 -1.49
C SER A 46 -9.92 -14.70 -2.26
N ASN A 47 -10.95 -15.09 -2.99
CA ASN A 47 -10.87 -16.17 -3.97
C ASN A 47 -10.20 -15.67 -5.26
N ILE A 48 -9.74 -16.61 -6.08
CA ILE A 48 -9.24 -16.33 -7.43
C ILE A 48 -10.31 -15.51 -8.17
N SER A 49 -9.93 -14.35 -8.70
CA SER A 49 -10.77 -13.35 -9.39
C SER A 49 -11.56 -12.36 -8.52
N ALA A 50 -11.43 -12.35 -7.19
CA ALA A 50 -11.98 -11.27 -6.37
C ALA A 50 -10.94 -10.21 -6.03
N THR A 51 -11.28 -8.96 -6.36
CA THR A 51 -10.47 -7.79 -6.02
C THR A 51 -10.87 -7.26 -4.64
N ILE A 52 -9.87 -6.99 -3.81
CA ILE A 52 -10.04 -6.25 -2.56
C ILE A 52 -9.65 -4.81 -2.86
N HIS A 53 -10.59 -3.88 -2.69
CA HIS A 53 -10.35 -2.46 -2.86
C HIS A 53 -10.21 -1.78 -1.50
N LEU A 54 -9.13 -1.01 -1.34
CA LEU A 54 -9.02 -0.01 -0.29
C LEU A 54 -9.25 1.36 -0.95
N GLN A 55 -10.35 2.03 -0.59
CA GLN A 55 -10.68 3.36 -1.11
C GLN A 55 -10.53 4.37 0.02
N ALA A 56 -9.63 5.34 -0.15
CA ALA A 56 -9.52 6.51 0.71
C ALA A 56 -9.77 7.77 -0.12
N THR A 57 -10.40 8.76 0.48
CA THR A 57 -10.59 10.11 -0.11
C THR A 57 -9.54 11.11 0.40
N GLY A 58 -8.53 10.61 1.13
CA GLY A 58 -7.41 11.35 1.69
C GLY A 58 -6.22 10.41 1.88
N ASP A 59 -5.32 10.73 2.79
CA ASP A 59 -4.03 10.03 2.92
C ASP A 59 -4.16 8.62 3.49
N LEU A 60 -3.43 7.68 2.91
CA LEU A 60 -3.14 6.38 3.53
C LEU A 60 -1.75 6.45 4.13
N GLN A 61 -1.66 6.55 5.46
CA GLN A 61 -0.40 6.87 6.13
C GLN A 61 -0.08 5.94 7.29
N SER A 62 1.22 5.76 7.55
CA SER A 62 1.78 5.19 8.75
C SER A 62 2.57 6.27 9.49
N THR A 63 2.46 6.27 10.81
CA THR A 63 3.17 7.23 11.67
C THR A 63 3.99 6.46 12.70
N ASN A 64 5.21 6.92 12.98
CA ASN A 64 5.94 6.42 14.16
C ASN A 64 5.49 7.17 15.42
N SER A 65 6.02 6.81 16.59
CA SER A 65 5.72 7.47 17.87
C SER A 65 6.21 8.93 17.99
N THR A 66 6.78 9.50 16.92
CA THR A 66 7.42 10.83 16.87
C THR A 66 6.90 11.68 15.71
N ASP A 67 5.68 11.40 15.24
CA ASP A 67 5.00 12.12 14.14
C ASP A 67 5.72 12.06 12.78
N ASN A 68 6.71 11.18 12.58
CA ASN A 68 7.23 10.92 11.23
C ASN A 68 6.22 10.10 10.45
N VAL A 69 5.78 10.64 9.32
CA VAL A 69 4.74 10.04 8.48
C VAL A 69 5.36 9.45 7.21
N SER A 70 4.87 8.29 6.80
CA SER A 70 5.06 7.78 5.43
C SER A 70 3.72 7.27 4.93
N GLY A 71 3.30 7.75 3.77
CA GLY A 71 1.98 7.41 3.24
C GLY A 71 1.88 7.64 1.75
N LEU A 72 0.70 7.31 1.23
CA LEU A 72 0.25 7.62 -0.11
C LEU A 72 -0.71 8.81 -0.04
N HIS A 73 -0.42 9.88 -0.78
CA HIS A 73 -1.22 11.10 -0.91
C HIS A 73 -1.79 11.19 -2.33
N GLY A 74 -3.10 11.42 -2.46
CA GLY A 74 -3.72 11.60 -3.77
C GLY A 74 -3.33 12.94 -4.40
N ASP A 75 -2.88 12.94 -5.64
CA ASP A 75 -2.44 14.17 -6.35
C ASP A 75 -3.59 14.99 -6.97
N GLY A 76 -4.84 14.59 -6.73
CA GLY A 76 -6.04 15.20 -7.32
C GLY A 76 -6.34 14.79 -8.77
N HIS A 77 -5.49 13.99 -9.41
CA HIS A 77 -5.62 13.55 -10.80
C HIS A 77 -5.85 12.04 -10.93
N GLY A 78 -6.05 11.35 -9.80
CA GLY A 78 -6.23 9.90 -9.75
C GLY A 78 -4.93 9.12 -9.53
N ASN A 79 -3.80 9.80 -9.30
CA ASN A 79 -2.55 9.16 -8.91
C ASN A 79 -2.33 9.30 -7.40
N TRP A 80 -1.43 8.48 -6.87
CA TRP A 80 -0.96 8.56 -5.50
C TRP A 80 0.55 8.78 -5.49
N ASN A 81 1.00 9.75 -4.70
CA ASN A 81 2.40 10.06 -4.48
C ASN A 81 2.80 9.61 -3.07
N THR A 82 4.09 9.30 -2.88
CA THR A 82 4.60 9.14 -1.52
C THR A 82 4.59 10.48 -0.81
N THR A 83 4.16 10.52 0.46
CA THR A 83 4.12 11.77 1.25
C THR A 83 5.55 12.27 1.47
N THR A 84 6.02 13.18 0.62
CA THR A 84 7.29 13.93 0.79
C THR A 84 7.13 15.14 1.72
N ASP A 85 5.90 15.44 2.13
CA ASP A 85 5.51 16.73 2.73
C ASP A 85 5.73 16.81 4.24
N THR A 86 6.37 15.82 4.87
CA THR A 86 6.74 15.88 6.30
C THR A 86 8.25 15.78 6.51
N VAL A 87 8.77 16.67 7.35
CA VAL A 87 10.16 16.64 7.81
C VAL A 87 10.38 15.35 8.60
N GLY A 88 11.13 14.39 8.04
CA GLY A 88 11.55 13.17 8.75
C GLY A 88 10.98 11.84 8.23
N GLY A 89 10.22 11.84 7.14
CA GLY A 89 9.69 10.63 6.50
C GLY A 89 9.37 10.84 5.01
N GLY A 90 9.26 9.76 4.25
CA GLY A 90 8.98 9.87 2.80
C GLY A 90 9.31 8.66 1.94
N SER A 91 9.52 7.47 2.50
CA SER A 91 9.74 6.27 1.69
C SER A 91 8.73 5.18 2.04
N LEU A 92 8.04 4.68 1.02
CA LEU A 92 7.41 3.38 1.08
C LEU A 92 8.47 2.36 0.71
N LYS A 93 8.74 1.43 1.63
CA LYS A 93 9.55 0.27 1.30
C LYS A 93 8.65 -0.72 0.57
N GLU A 94 8.85 -0.82 -0.74
CA GLU A 94 8.22 -1.88 -1.53
C GLU A 94 8.62 -3.26 -0.97
N ALA A 95 7.76 -4.25 -1.20
CA ALA A 95 8.11 -5.63 -0.92
C ALA A 95 9.42 -5.95 -1.64
N SER A 96 10.43 -6.36 -0.88
CA SER A 96 11.76 -6.58 -1.42
C SER A 96 11.96 -8.04 -1.79
N TYR A 97 12.36 -8.25 -3.03
CA TYR A 97 12.72 -9.57 -3.56
C TYR A 97 14.24 -9.70 -3.61
N THR A 98 14.71 -10.94 -3.72
CA THR A 98 16.05 -11.22 -4.25
C THR A 98 15.97 -11.54 -5.73
N LEU A 99 17.07 -11.42 -6.47
CA LEU A 99 17.16 -11.75 -7.90
C LEU A 99 16.59 -13.16 -8.20
N ALA A 100 16.84 -14.11 -7.31
CA ALA A 100 16.36 -15.49 -7.45
C ALA A 100 14.86 -15.69 -7.18
N THR A 101 14.20 -14.72 -6.53
CA THR A 101 12.78 -14.79 -6.14
C THR A 101 11.88 -13.83 -6.92
N LEU A 102 12.44 -13.15 -7.92
CA LEU A 102 11.68 -12.26 -8.78
C LEU A 102 10.53 -13.03 -9.47
N PRO A 103 9.28 -12.56 -9.35
CA PRO A 103 8.14 -13.24 -9.95
C PRO A 103 8.19 -13.11 -11.47
N THR A 104 7.89 -14.17 -12.20
CA THR A 104 7.91 -14.16 -13.69
C THR A 104 6.56 -14.54 -14.29
N THR A 105 5.59 -14.86 -13.45
CA THR A 105 4.29 -15.39 -13.87
C THR A 105 3.25 -14.28 -13.82
N ASN A 106 2.58 -14.02 -14.96
CA ASN A 106 1.54 -12.98 -15.13
C ASN A 106 2.03 -11.52 -15.00
N GLU A 107 3.33 -11.29 -15.06
CA GLU A 107 3.89 -9.93 -15.06
C GLU A 107 3.57 -9.18 -16.36
N GLN A 108 3.27 -7.89 -16.24
CA GLN A 108 2.91 -7.01 -17.36
C GLN A 108 4.08 -6.09 -17.70
N ASP A 109 4.19 -5.73 -18.98
CA ASP A 109 5.23 -4.80 -19.43
C ASP A 109 5.14 -3.48 -18.65
N GLY A 110 6.26 -3.05 -18.06
CA GLY A 110 6.35 -1.86 -17.23
C GLY A 110 6.05 -2.08 -15.74
N SER A 111 5.71 -3.30 -15.29
CA SER A 111 5.68 -3.62 -13.86
C SER A 111 7.06 -3.39 -13.25
N HIS A 112 7.11 -2.84 -12.04
CA HIS A 112 8.36 -2.57 -11.33
C HIS A 112 8.26 -2.98 -9.85
N LEU A 113 9.41 -3.33 -9.26
CA LEU A 113 9.54 -3.72 -7.86
C LEU A 113 10.95 -3.45 -7.33
N TRP A 114 11.13 -3.54 -6.01
CA TRP A 114 12.44 -3.47 -5.38
C TRP A 114 13.17 -4.82 -5.26
N CYS A 115 14.37 -4.94 -5.85
CA CYS A 115 15.27 -6.09 -5.68
C CYS A 115 16.44 -5.74 -4.74
N SER A 116 16.49 -6.38 -3.56
CA SER A 116 17.44 -6.07 -2.48
C SER A 116 18.90 -6.43 -2.78
N ASP A 117 19.12 -7.55 -3.46
CA ASP A 117 20.46 -8.09 -3.76
C ASP A 117 20.84 -7.96 -5.23
N CYS A 118 19.98 -7.33 -6.04
CA CYS A 118 20.35 -6.98 -7.39
C CYS A 118 21.36 -5.83 -7.35
N THR A 119 22.34 -5.91 -8.24
CA THR A 119 23.43 -4.94 -8.34
C THR A 119 23.41 -4.26 -9.71
N LEU A 120 23.37 -2.93 -9.73
CA LEU A 120 23.48 -2.10 -10.94
C LEU A 120 24.59 -1.07 -10.73
N ASN A 121 25.57 -1.04 -11.63
CA ASN A 121 26.72 -0.12 -11.54
C ASN A 121 27.44 -0.14 -10.16
N GLY A 122 27.48 -1.31 -9.51
CA GLY A 122 28.12 -1.50 -8.21
C GLY A 122 27.27 -1.06 -7.00
N ILE A 123 26.01 -0.67 -7.21
CA ILE A 123 25.07 -0.33 -6.14
C ILE A 123 24.13 -1.52 -5.94
N SER A 124 24.08 -2.04 -4.72
CA SER A 124 23.12 -3.08 -4.31
C SER A 124 21.80 -2.47 -3.88
N GLY A 125 20.71 -3.14 -4.24
CA GLY A 125 19.36 -2.62 -4.02
C GLY A 125 18.95 -1.74 -5.20
N VAL A 126 18.17 -2.29 -6.11
CA VAL A 126 17.77 -1.60 -7.34
C VAL A 126 16.31 -1.86 -7.64
N GLU A 127 15.68 -0.89 -8.28
CA GLU A 127 14.37 -1.08 -8.87
C GLU A 127 14.50 -1.92 -10.14
N ALA A 128 13.74 -3.00 -10.20
CA ALA A 128 13.68 -3.93 -11.33
C ALA A 128 12.40 -3.68 -12.12
N TYR A 129 12.50 -3.69 -13.44
CA TYR A 129 11.43 -3.47 -14.39
C TYR A 129 11.20 -4.73 -15.21
N TRP A 130 9.94 -5.17 -15.33
CA TRP A 130 9.56 -6.27 -16.20
C TRP A 130 9.35 -5.76 -17.62
N HIS A 131 10.04 -6.38 -18.56
CA HIS A 131 9.85 -6.10 -19.98
C HIS A 131 9.14 -7.27 -20.64
N SER A 132 8.35 -6.98 -21.68
CA SER A 132 7.63 -7.95 -22.53
C SER A 132 8.49 -9.07 -23.09
N SER A 133 9.82 -8.92 -23.10
CA SER A 133 10.79 -9.98 -23.35
C SER A 133 10.91 -11.05 -22.24
N SER A 134 10.01 -11.02 -21.24
CA SER A 134 9.91 -11.97 -20.13
C SER A 134 11.13 -12.02 -19.21
N LYS A 135 11.69 -10.86 -18.90
CA LYS A 135 12.83 -10.73 -17.99
C LYS A 135 12.75 -9.44 -17.18
N TRP A 136 13.35 -9.50 -16.00
CA TRP A 136 13.63 -8.33 -15.16
C TRP A 136 14.95 -7.68 -15.58
N THR A 137 14.92 -6.37 -15.74
CA THR A 137 16.07 -5.52 -16.04
C THR A 137 15.96 -4.21 -15.27
N ASP A 138 16.90 -3.30 -15.44
CA ASP A 138 16.69 -1.91 -15.01
C ASP A 138 15.74 -1.15 -15.97
N SER A 139 15.54 0.14 -15.68
CA SER A 139 14.72 1.04 -16.52
C SER A 139 15.29 1.26 -17.93
N GLN A 140 16.54 0.84 -18.18
CA GLN A 140 17.26 0.99 -19.45
C GLN A 140 17.46 -0.34 -20.17
N ASN A 141 16.81 -1.41 -19.70
CA ASN A 141 16.88 -2.76 -20.24
C ASN A 141 18.26 -3.46 -20.08
N ASN A 142 19.08 -3.02 -19.11
CA ASN A 142 20.31 -3.70 -18.72
C ASN A 142 20.02 -4.88 -17.79
N THR A 143 20.80 -5.96 -17.94
CA THR A 143 20.67 -7.15 -17.10
C THR A 143 21.05 -6.85 -15.65
N LEU A 144 20.23 -7.31 -14.70
CA LEU A 144 20.53 -7.25 -13.27
C LEU A 144 21.49 -8.38 -12.88
N GLY A 145 22.52 -8.08 -12.09
CA GLY A 145 23.41 -9.07 -11.48
C GLY A 145 23.16 -9.21 -9.97
N ASN A 146 23.85 -10.14 -9.31
CA ASN A 146 24.04 -10.10 -7.85
C ASN A 146 25.49 -9.77 -7.52
#